data_AF-A0A0A9DSK5-F1
#
_entry.id   AF-A0A0A9DSK5-F1
#
_cell.length_a   1.000
_cell.length_b   1.000
_cell.length_c   1.000
_cell.angle_alpha   90.00
_cell.angle_beta   90.00
_cell.angle_gamma   90.00
#
_symmetry.space_group_name_H-M   'P 1'
#
loop_
_entity.id
_entity.type
_entity.pdbx_description
1 polymer ?
#
loop_
_entity_poly.entity_id
_entity_poly.type
_entity_poly.pdbx_seq_one_letter_code
_entity_poly.pdbx_strand_id
1 'polypeptide(L)'
;MSKSYRPTVPVGYVAQILGFSRIDSAGSVINGDDGSEECEIWLKAHGAVLSVDNGGELQIDMKASSATLFMPDPENAVAHGDTSLAVNDFLARTS
;
A
#
# COMPACT_ATOMS: atom_id res chain seq x y z
N MET A 1 -0.68 36.77 7.94
CA MET A 1 0.10 35.69 7.30
C MET A 1 -0.79 34.48 7.12
N SER A 2 -1.36 34.27 5.95
CA SER A 2 -2.20 33.10 5.67
C SER A 2 -1.30 31.91 5.44
N LYS A 3 -1.14 31.05 6.46
CA LYS A 3 -0.41 29.79 6.30
C LYS A 3 -1.32 28.89 5.47
N SER A 4 -0.91 28.58 4.23
CA SER A 4 -1.67 27.64 3.40
C SER A 4 -1.80 26.33 4.16
N TYR A 5 -3.03 25.87 4.37
CA TYR A 5 -3.27 24.57 4.99
C TYR A 5 -2.58 23.48 4.15
N ARG A 6 -1.76 22.67 4.81
CA ARG A 6 -1.09 21.50 4.24
C ARG A 6 -1.67 20.27 4.93
N PRO A 7 -2.70 19.64 4.35
CA PRO A 7 -3.21 18.40 4.91
C PRO A 7 -2.13 17.33 4.86
N THR A 8 -1.87 16.70 6.00
CA THR A 8 -0.91 15.60 6.13
C THR A 8 -1.56 14.41 6.82
N VAL A 9 -1.07 13.21 6.50
CA VAL A 9 -1.53 11.95 7.13
C VAL A 9 -0.32 11.13 7.55
N PRO A 10 -0.25 10.61 8.80
CA PRO A 10 0.85 9.78 9.24
C PRO A 10 0.98 8.48 8.44
N VAL A 11 2.20 8.12 8.03
CA VAL A 11 2.46 6.87 7.28
C VAL A 11 2.11 5.64 8.11
N GLY A 12 2.32 5.68 9.44
CA GLY A 12 1.94 4.57 10.32
C GLY A 12 0.43 4.29 10.32
N TYR A 13 -0.40 5.33 10.23
CA TYR A 13 -1.85 5.17 10.11
C TYR A 13 -2.25 4.52 8.77
N VAL A 14 -1.56 4.90 7.69
CA VAL A 14 -1.80 4.31 6.36
C VAL A 14 -1.29 2.87 6.29
N ALA A 15 -0.15 2.58 6.89
CA ALA A 15 0.39 1.22 7.01
C ALA A 15 -0.60 0.29 7.73
N GLN A 16 -1.28 0.79 8.76
CA GLN A 16 -2.34 0.07 9.45
C GLN A 16 -3.55 -0.19 8.55
N ILE A 17 -4.06 0.83 7.84
CA ILE A 17 -5.24 0.70 6.98
C ILE A 17 -4.98 -0.26 5.82
N LEU A 18 -3.80 -0.16 5.20
CA LEU A 18 -3.41 -0.97 4.05
C LEU A 18 -2.94 -2.38 4.45
N GLY A 19 -2.81 -2.66 5.74
CA GLY A 19 -2.46 -3.98 6.27
C GLY A 19 -0.96 -4.31 6.27
N PHE A 20 -0.09 -3.31 6.05
CA PHE A 20 1.35 -3.46 6.25
C PHE A 20 1.70 -3.65 7.73
N SER A 21 0.98 -2.97 8.63
CA SER A 21 1.11 -3.20 10.06
C SER A 21 0.06 -4.19 10.55
N ARG A 22 0.52 -5.34 11.05
CA ARG A 22 -0.35 -6.33 11.69
C ARG A 22 -0.59 -5.92 13.14
N ILE A 23 -1.85 -5.85 13.51
CA ILE A 23 -2.30 -5.58 14.88
C ILE A 23 -2.98 -6.84 15.41
N ASP A 24 -2.73 -7.19 16.66
CA ASP A 24 -3.39 -8.31 17.32
C ASP A 24 -4.83 -7.95 17.70
N SER A 25 -5.58 -8.94 18.16
CA SER A 25 -6.95 -8.76 18.64
C SER A 25 -7.08 -7.78 19.81
N ALA A 26 -5.97 -7.45 20.50
CA ALA A 26 -5.93 -6.48 21.58
C ALA A 26 -5.49 -5.06 21.13
N GLY A 27 -5.23 -4.84 19.85
CA GLY A 27 -4.84 -3.51 19.33
C GLY A 27 -3.34 -3.19 19.43
N SER A 28 -2.52 -4.17 19.81
CA SER A 28 -1.07 -4.10 19.87
C SER A 28 -0.42 -4.59 18.57
N VAL A 29 0.63 -3.91 18.13
CA VAL A 29 1.40 -4.31 16.95
C VAL A 29 2.06 -5.67 17.21
N ILE A 30 1.78 -6.68 16.36
CA ILE A 30 2.19 -8.08 16.60
C ILE A 30 3.67 -8.30 16.29
N ASN A 31 4.21 -7.57 15.32
CA ASN A 31 5.59 -7.65 14.90
C ASN A 31 6.24 -6.30 15.19
N GLY A 32 7.24 -6.25 16.06
CA GLY A 32 8.00 -5.03 16.36
C GLY A 32 8.85 -4.51 15.19
N ASP A 33 8.60 -4.99 13.97
CA ASP A 33 9.37 -4.75 12.75
C ASP A 33 8.48 -4.11 11.68
N ASP A 34 8.65 -2.80 11.56
CA ASP A 34 8.67 -1.92 10.40
C ASP A 34 7.86 -2.24 9.12
N GLY A 35 6.59 -2.64 9.25
CA GLY A 35 5.63 -2.50 8.13
C GLY A 35 5.51 -1.05 7.61
N SER A 36 6.10 -0.07 8.30
CA SER A 36 6.28 1.31 7.85
C SER A 36 7.22 1.45 6.66
N GLU A 37 8.34 0.74 6.59
CA GLU A 37 9.29 0.81 5.48
C GLU A 37 8.68 0.24 4.20
N GLU A 38 8.04 -0.92 4.29
CA GLU A 38 7.31 -1.50 3.15
C GLU A 38 6.19 -0.56 2.66
N CYS A 39 5.45 0.03 3.60
CA CYS A 39 4.42 1.03 3.29
C CYS A 39 5.02 2.28 2.63
N GLU A 40 6.17 2.77 3.10
CA GLU A 40 6.88 3.91 2.52
C GLU A 40 7.30 3.63 1.08
N ILE A 41 7.90 2.47 0.82
CA ILE A 41 8.32 2.06 -0.52
C ILE A 41 7.10 1.98 -1.44
N TRP A 42 6.03 1.35 -0.99
CA TRP A 42 4.78 1.24 -1.74
C TRP A 42 4.18 2.62 -2.03
N LEU A 43 4.11 3.51 -1.04
CA LEU A 43 3.59 4.87 -1.20
C LEU A 43 4.40 5.67 -2.23
N LYS A 44 5.74 5.59 -2.18
CA LYS A 44 6.61 6.26 -3.17
C LYS A 44 6.42 5.69 -4.58
N ALA A 45 6.27 4.38 -4.71
CA ALA A 45 6.01 3.73 -6.00
C ALA A 45 4.66 4.17 -6.61
N HIS A 46 3.68 4.47 -5.76
CA HIS A 46 2.37 5.01 -6.14
C HIS A 46 2.34 6.55 -6.30
N GLY A 47 3.51 7.20 -6.23
CA GLY A 47 3.65 8.63 -6.46
C GLY A 47 3.21 9.51 -5.28
N ALA A 48 3.12 8.97 -4.07
CA ALA A 48 2.90 9.77 -2.87
C ALA A 48 4.17 10.56 -2.50
N VAL A 49 3.98 11.79 -2.05
CA VAL A 49 5.05 12.67 -1.57
C VAL A 49 5.10 12.59 -0.05
N LEU A 50 6.21 12.09 0.48
CA LEU A 50 6.44 11.94 1.91
C LEU A 50 7.28 13.10 2.46
N SER A 51 6.96 13.52 3.68
CA SER A 51 7.58 14.60 4.42
C SER A 51 7.75 14.16 5.87
N VAL A 52 8.87 14.52 6.50
CA VAL A 52 9.05 14.34 7.94
C VAL A 52 8.44 15.54 8.66
N ASP A 53 7.58 15.29 9.64
CA ASP A 53 7.04 16.34 10.50
C ASP A 53 8.11 16.90 11.45
N ASN A 54 7.81 18.04 12.08
CA ASN A 54 8.61 18.55 13.20
C ASN A 54 8.75 17.55 14.35
N GLY A 55 7.80 16.61 14.51
CA GLY A 55 7.87 15.50 15.47
C GLY A 55 8.75 14.32 15.04
N GLY A 56 9.34 14.35 13.83
CA GLY A 56 10.16 13.25 13.30
C GLY A 56 9.35 12.09 12.70
N GLU A 57 8.01 12.18 12.68
CA GLU A 57 7.15 11.19 12.05
C GLU A 57 7.06 11.39 10.53
N LEU A 58 7.07 10.28 9.78
CA LEU A 58 6.81 10.29 8.34
C LEU A 58 5.33 10.57 8.08
N GLN A 59 5.06 11.58 7.28
CA GLN A 59 3.72 11.99 6.85
C GLN A 59 3.63 12.06 5.33
N ILE A 60 2.45 11.79 4.80
CA ILE A 60 2.11 12.03 3.39
C ILE A 60 1.66 13.48 3.25
N ASP A 61 2.30 14.27 2.39
CA ASP A 61 1.82 15.61 2.01
C ASP A 61 0.73 15.45 0.94
N MET A 62 -0.53 15.53 1.37
CA MET A 62 -1.68 15.31 0.47
C MET A 62 -1.78 16.39 -0.61
N LYS A 63 -1.29 17.60 -0.33
CA LYS A 63 -1.31 18.69 -1.31
C LYS A 63 -0.28 18.44 -2.41
N ALA A 64 0.94 18.06 -2.05
CA ALA A 64 2.00 17.73 -3.00
C ALA A 64 1.69 16.44 -3.77
N SER A 65 1.07 15.46 -3.12
CA SER A 65 0.70 14.17 -3.73
C SER A 65 -0.48 14.26 -4.70
N SER A 66 -1.25 15.35 -4.66
CA SER A 66 -2.51 15.47 -5.43
C SER A 66 -2.37 15.32 -6.95
N ALA A 67 -1.22 15.70 -7.51
CA ALA A 67 -0.95 15.63 -8.96
C ALA A 67 -0.14 14.40 -9.37
N THR A 68 0.40 13.66 -8.40
CA THR A 68 1.36 12.59 -8.64
C THR A 68 0.86 11.23 -8.20
N LEU A 69 -0.26 11.14 -7.48
CA LEU A 69 -0.82 9.85 -7.06
C LEU A 69 -1.31 9.05 -8.28
N PHE A 70 -0.86 7.81 -8.41
CA PHE A 70 -1.30 6.90 -9.46
C PHE A 70 -1.34 5.45 -8.98
N MET A 71 -2.04 4.61 -9.74
CA MET A 71 -1.94 3.16 -9.61
C MET A 71 -0.91 2.68 -10.64
N PRO A 72 0.26 2.17 -10.22
CA PRO A 72 1.23 1.61 -11.14
C PRO A 72 0.65 0.38 -11.85
N ASP A 73 1.13 0.12 -13.05
CA ASP A 73 0.73 -1.06 -13.80
C ASP A 73 1.07 -2.34 -13.01
N PRO A 74 0.12 -3.28 -12.88
CA PRO A 74 0.35 -4.50 -12.12
C PRO A 74 1.41 -5.37 -12.80
N GLU A 75 2.60 -5.41 -12.23
CA GLU A 75 3.75 -6.20 -12.73
C GLU A 75 3.44 -7.71 -12.79
N ASN A 76 2.50 -8.16 -11.94
CA ASN A 76 2.03 -9.54 -11.86
C ASN A 76 0.51 -9.62 -12.00
N ALA A 77 -0.08 -8.89 -12.94
CA ALA A 77 -1.44 -9.18 -13.38
C ALA A 77 -1.46 -10.60 -13.95
N VAL A 78 -1.82 -11.57 -13.11
CA VAL A 78 -2.24 -12.90 -13.56
C VAL A 78 -3.44 -12.68 -14.48
N ALA A 79 -3.19 -12.69 -15.79
CA ALA A 79 -4.23 -12.77 -16.79
C ALA A 79 -5.15 -13.91 -16.37
N HIS A 80 -6.44 -13.62 -16.15
CA HIS A 80 -7.47 -14.56 -15.68
C HIS A 80 -7.44 -15.91 -16.42
N GLY A 81 -6.55 -16.78 -15.97
CA GLY A 81 -6.28 -18.09 -16.54
C GLY A 81 -5.96 -18.97 -15.37
N ASP A 82 -7.00 -19.33 -14.62
CA ASP A 82 -6.91 -20.45 -13.71
C ASP A 82 -6.48 -21.64 -14.57
N THR A 83 -5.22 -22.06 -14.44
CA THR A 83 -4.67 -23.20 -15.19
C THR A 83 -5.50 -24.48 -14.93
N SER A 84 -6.34 -24.51 -13.89
CA SER A 84 -7.28 -25.59 -13.60
C SER A 84 -8.53 -25.59 -14.48
N LEU A 85 -8.75 -24.57 -15.34
CA LEU A 85 -9.87 -24.47 -16.29
C LEU A 85 -9.46 -24.78 -17.73
N ALA A 86 -8.28 -25.37 -17.95
CA ALA A 86 -7.87 -25.81 -19.28
C ALA A 86 -8.80 -26.97 -19.73
N VAL A 87 -9.66 -26.71 -20.72
CA VAL A 87 -10.65 -27.67 -21.26
C VAL A 87 -10.04 -29.02 -21.65
N ASN A 88 -8.77 -29.02 -22.03
CA ASN A 88 -7.97 -30.20 -22.33
C ASN A 88 -7.80 -31.15 -21.14
N ASP A 89 -7.73 -30.64 -19.90
CA ASP A 89 -7.72 -31.48 -18.70
C ASP A 89 -9.11 -32.10 -18.42
N PHE A 90 -10.17 -31.34 -18.71
CA PHE A 90 -11.55 -31.82 -18.57
C PHE A 90 -11.87 -32.98 -19.53
N LEU A 91 -11.36 -32.95 -20.76
CA LEU A 91 -11.55 -34.05 -21.73
C LEU A 91 -10.66 -35.27 -21.43
N ALA A 92 -9.47 -35.09 -20.86
CA ALA A 92 -8.54 -36.18 -20.58
C ALA A 92 -9.04 -37.14 -19.49
N ARG A 93 -9.96 -36.73 -18.62
CA ARG A 93 -10.54 -37.58 -17.56
C ARG A 93 -11.54 -38.63 -18.06
N THR A 94 -11.93 -38.60 -19.35
CA THR A 94 -12.98 -39.48 -19.89
C THR A 94 -12.48 -40.54 -20.88
N SER A 95 -11.16 -40.76 -20.98
CA SER A 95 -10.55 -41.81 -21.82
C SER A 95 -9.99 -42.96 -20.99
#